data_AF-A0A6A6IRZ9-F1
#
_entry.id   AF-A0A6A6IRZ9-F1
#
_cell.length_a   1.000
_cell.length_b   1.000
_cell.length_c   1.000
_cell.angle_alpha   90.00
_cell.angle_beta   90.00
_cell.angle_gamma   90.00
#
_symmetry.space_group_name_H-M   'P 1'
#
loop_
_entity.id
_entity.type
_entity.pdbx_description
1 polymer ?
#
loop_
_entity_poly.entity_id
_entity_poly.type
_entity_poly.pdbx_seq_one_letter_code
_entity_poly.pdbx_strand_id
1 'polypeptide(L)'
;MALPLANLATQIPVFNPSGTGGPSAIDLIKSLSEHKHLFRAIESQPKAGVYESFGEEWSLCLSYLESEVHRCAREASAFLDDKARGGGRGEMETELHDDLAQVMLPLFDFLEKHARGMHCSSRLARTPTPSTLFMNYFRAHLKAFDGNTRGPNGEDTTIYGPEGTPVPPRFRARDHDDLNPIEWLLIHRLMDPFIQLVCRPIRLLANRLIGKRRRSSDVDQKAVNATVISVIARMVVCMLASLSLAAAIGVLDNIGSQKNRIIVMTVFAQVIASSVQFLGQESTPMYLLIIS
;
A
#
# COMPACT_ATOMS: atom_id res chain seq x y z
N MET A 1 12.92 11.89 -22.29
CA MET A 1 13.97 10.86 -22.46
C MET A 1 13.68 9.80 -21.41
N ALA A 2 13.00 8.72 -21.79
CA ALA A 2 12.54 7.69 -20.86
C ALA A 2 13.67 6.67 -20.66
N LEU A 3 14.15 6.51 -19.42
CA LEU A 3 15.11 5.45 -19.08
C LEU A 3 14.45 4.08 -19.27
N PRO A 4 15.12 3.12 -19.93
CA PRO A 4 14.58 1.79 -20.14
C PRO A 4 14.55 1.02 -18.81
N LEU A 5 13.36 0.72 -18.30
CA LEU A 5 13.10 -0.17 -17.16
C LEU A 5 13.61 -1.62 -17.36
N ALA A 6 14.18 -1.93 -18.53
CA ALA A 6 14.60 -3.27 -18.91
C ALA A 6 15.85 -3.79 -18.19
N ASN A 7 16.66 -2.92 -17.56
CA ASN A 7 17.95 -3.31 -16.97
C ASN A 7 17.92 -3.63 -15.46
N LEU A 8 16.78 -3.54 -14.79
CA LEU A 8 16.64 -3.89 -13.36
C LEU A 8 16.32 -5.38 -13.13
N ALA A 9 15.95 -6.12 -14.19
CA ALA A 9 15.54 -7.53 -14.07
C ALA A 9 16.71 -8.54 -14.21
N THR A 10 17.91 -8.09 -14.59
CA THR A 10 19.02 -8.98 -15.00
C THR A 10 20.02 -9.31 -13.89
N GLN A 11 19.83 -8.87 -12.64
CA GLN A 11 20.77 -9.13 -11.54
C GLN A 11 20.10 -9.64 -10.26
N ILE A 12 19.04 -10.44 -10.36
CA ILE A 12 18.59 -11.21 -9.19
C ILE A 12 19.39 -12.50 -9.17
N PRO A 13 20.34 -12.70 -8.23
CA PRO A 13 21.05 -13.97 -8.12
C PRO A 13 20.03 -15.09 -7.88
N VAL A 14 20.07 -16.13 -8.72
CA VAL A 14 19.27 -17.34 -8.54
C VAL A 14 19.84 -18.09 -7.35
N PHE A 15 19.36 -17.77 -6.16
CA PHE A 15 19.68 -18.50 -4.94
C PHE A 15 18.95 -19.84 -4.96
N ASN A 16 19.70 -20.94 -4.95
CA ASN A 16 19.15 -22.29 -4.92
C ASN A 16 19.62 -23.01 -3.65
N PRO A 17 18.87 -22.96 -2.54
CA PRO A 17 19.20 -23.71 -1.34
C PRO A 17 18.35 -24.99 -1.31
N SER A 18 18.97 -26.11 -1.63
CA SER A 18 18.45 -27.43 -1.28
C SER A 18 18.27 -27.53 0.24
N GLY A 19 17.03 -27.52 0.71
CA GLY A 19 16.65 -27.98 2.06
C GLY A 19 15.59 -27.14 2.82
N THR A 20 15.45 -25.86 2.51
CA THR A 20 14.47 -24.92 3.14
C THR A 20 13.85 -23.97 2.12
N GLY A 21 13.98 -24.30 0.83
CA GLY A 21 13.68 -23.41 -0.29
C GLY A 21 12.19 -23.10 -0.44
N GLY A 22 11.91 -21.84 -0.80
CA GLY A 22 10.59 -21.39 -1.25
C GLY A 22 10.07 -22.16 -2.46
N PRO A 23 8.90 -21.77 -3.00
CA PRO A 23 8.26 -22.49 -4.10
C PRO A 23 9.19 -22.62 -5.31
N SER A 24 9.22 -23.80 -5.93
CA SER A 24 9.95 -23.97 -7.18
C SER A 24 9.34 -23.07 -8.26
N ALA A 25 10.12 -22.71 -9.28
CA ALA A 25 9.62 -21.93 -10.41
C ALA A 25 8.42 -22.62 -11.10
N ILE A 26 8.43 -23.96 -11.15
CA ILE A 26 7.33 -24.77 -11.70
C ILE A 26 6.07 -24.62 -10.83
N ASP A 27 6.21 -24.67 -9.51
CA ASP A 27 5.09 -24.49 -8.58
C ASP A 27 4.49 -23.08 -8.68
N LEU A 28 5.34 -22.06 -8.82
CA LEU A 28 4.90 -20.69 -9.02
C LEU A 28 4.15 -20.53 -10.35
N ILE A 29 4.69 -21.03 -11.46
CA ILE A 29 4.04 -20.97 -12.79
C ILE A 29 2.67 -21.68 -12.73
N LYS A 30 2.63 -22.87 -12.11
CA LYS A 30 1.39 -23.62 -11.92
C LYS A 30 0.38 -22.81 -11.10
N SER A 31 0.80 -22.24 -9.97
CA SER A 31 -0.06 -21.42 -9.12
C SER A 31 -0.60 -20.19 -9.85
N LEU A 32 0.26 -19.45 -10.56
CA LEU A 32 -0.14 -18.29 -11.36
C LEU A 32 -1.15 -18.68 -12.45
N SER A 33 -0.98 -19.84 -13.08
CA SER A 33 -1.93 -20.34 -14.08
C SER A 33 -3.27 -20.73 -13.44
N GLU A 34 -3.26 -21.37 -12.28
CA GLU A 34 -4.45 -21.83 -11.57
C GLU A 34 -5.27 -20.71 -10.94
N HIS A 35 -4.64 -19.56 -10.63
CA HIS A 35 -5.28 -18.39 -10.01
C HIS A 35 -5.63 -17.28 -11.03
N LYS A 36 -5.62 -17.57 -12.34
CA LYS A 36 -5.99 -16.58 -13.39
C LYS A 36 -7.37 -15.96 -13.17
N HIS A 37 -8.34 -16.71 -12.66
CA HIS A 37 -9.68 -16.19 -12.35
C HIS A 37 -9.64 -15.16 -11.22
N LEU A 38 -8.81 -15.38 -10.19
CA LEU A 38 -8.59 -14.42 -9.10
C LEU A 38 -7.97 -13.13 -9.65
N PHE A 39 -6.99 -13.22 -10.55
CA PHE A 39 -6.39 -12.02 -11.15
C PHE A 39 -7.39 -11.20 -11.96
N ARG A 40 -8.27 -11.86 -12.73
CA ARG A 40 -9.38 -11.19 -13.42
C ARG A 40 -10.40 -10.58 -12.45
N ALA A 41 -10.68 -11.26 -11.33
CA ALA A 41 -11.55 -10.74 -10.29
C ALA A 41 -10.95 -9.47 -9.64
N ILE A 42 -9.65 -9.49 -9.31
CA ILE A 42 -8.93 -8.33 -8.80
C ILE A 42 -8.86 -7.21 -9.84
N GLU A 43 -8.67 -7.52 -11.12
CA GLU A 43 -8.73 -6.52 -12.19
C GLU A 43 -10.10 -5.82 -12.23
N SER A 44 -11.19 -6.58 -12.10
CA SER A 44 -12.55 -6.03 -12.03
C SER A 44 -12.85 -5.27 -10.73
N GLN A 45 -12.16 -5.61 -9.63
CA GLN A 45 -12.32 -5.02 -8.31
C GLN A 45 -10.95 -4.85 -7.63
N PRO A 46 -10.17 -3.80 -7.98
CA PRO A 46 -8.79 -3.66 -7.50
C PRO A 46 -8.62 -3.63 -5.97
N LYS A 47 -9.66 -3.17 -5.25
CA LYS A 47 -9.72 -3.14 -3.78
C LYS A 47 -9.71 -4.54 -3.13
N ALA A 48 -10.04 -5.58 -3.90
CA ALA A 48 -9.96 -6.97 -3.47
C ALA A 48 -8.54 -7.55 -3.57
N GLY A 49 -7.58 -6.80 -4.13
CA GLY A 49 -6.18 -7.18 -4.15
C GLY A 49 -5.61 -7.23 -2.73
N VAL A 50 -5.07 -8.39 -2.35
CA VAL A 50 -4.40 -8.63 -1.08
C VAL A 50 -2.94 -8.96 -1.37
N TYR A 51 -2.04 -8.22 -0.75
CA TYR A 51 -0.60 -8.34 -0.94
C TYR A 51 0.12 -8.40 0.40
N GLU A 52 1.31 -8.99 0.44
CA GLU A 52 2.14 -8.96 1.64
C GLU A 52 2.83 -7.60 1.81
N SER A 53 3.01 -7.18 3.05
CA SER A 53 3.72 -5.94 3.41
C SER A 53 5.23 -6.10 3.38
N PHE A 54 5.75 -7.32 3.53
CA PHE A 54 7.18 -7.64 3.63
C PHE A 54 7.94 -6.73 4.62
N GLY A 55 7.32 -6.38 5.75
CA GLY A 55 7.86 -5.36 6.65
C GLY A 55 9.23 -5.70 7.23
N GLU A 56 9.44 -6.97 7.60
CA GLU A 56 10.72 -7.45 8.12
C GLU A 56 11.77 -7.49 7.01
N GLU A 57 11.41 -8.04 5.85
CA GLU A 57 12.29 -8.17 4.69
C GLU A 57 12.72 -6.80 4.15
N TRP A 58 11.81 -5.81 4.14
CA TRP A 58 12.17 -4.42 3.81
C TRP A 58 13.18 -3.85 4.79
N SER A 59 13.00 -4.09 6.09
CA SER A 59 13.92 -3.60 7.13
C SER A 59 15.31 -4.21 6.97
N LEU A 60 15.38 -5.52 6.67
CA LEU A 60 16.63 -6.21 6.36
C LEU A 60 17.30 -5.67 5.10
N CYS A 61 16.56 -5.54 4.00
CA CYS A 61 17.07 -4.99 2.73
C CYS A 61 17.58 -3.56 2.89
N LEU A 62 16.87 -2.70 3.63
CA LEU A 62 17.28 -1.33 3.89
C LEU A 62 18.55 -1.26 4.72
N SER A 63 18.66 -2.07 5.78
CA SER A 63 19.87 -2.16 6.60
C SER A 63 21.08 -2.60 5.78
N TYR A 64 20.89 -3.55 4.86
CA TYR A 64 21.94 -3.96 3.92
C TYR A 64 22.36 -2.79 3.01
N LEU A 65 21.41 -2.11 2.37
CA LEU A 65 21.68 -0.96 1.50
C LEU A 65 22.39 0.18 2.23
N GLU A 66 22.03 0.46 3.49
CA GLU A 66 22.73 1.44 4.33
C GLU A 66 24.19 1.06 4.55
N SER A 67 24.46 -0.23 4.81
CA SER A 67 25.82 -0.70 5.01
C SER A 67 26.67 -0.57 3.74
N GLU A 68 26.09 -0.83 2.56
CA GLU A 68 26.76 -0.61 1.26
C GLU A 68 26.98 0.88 0.97
N VAL A 69 26.03 1.76 1.27
CA VAL A 69 26.22 3.22 1.19
C VAL A 69 27.41 3.65 2.05
N HIS A 70 27.47 3.18 3.30
CA HIS A 70 28.60 3.50 4.18
C HIS A 70 29.93 2.95 3.68
N ARG A 71 29.95 1.75 3.08
CA ARG A 71 31.16 1.17 2.48
C ARG A 71 31.65 2.03 1.32
N CYS A 72 30.80 2.30 0.32
CA CYS A 72 31.15 3.11 -0.84
C CYS A 72 31.53 4.54 -0.44
N ALA A 73 30.88 5.13 0.57
CA ALA A 73 31.22 6.47 1.06
C ALA A 73 32.62 6.53 1.66
N ARG A 74 33.05 5.48 2.39
CA ARG A 74 34.42 5.39 2.90
C ARG A 74 35.44 5.22 1.78
N GLU A 75 35.14 4.40 0.77
CA GLU A 75 36.01 4.22 -0.41
C GLU A 75 36.18 5.53 -1.19
N ALA A 76 35.08 6.22 -1.48
CA ALA A 76 35.11 7.53 -2.13
C ALA A 76 35.87 8.57 -1.30
N SER A 77 35.65 8.62 0.03
CA SER A 77 36.37 9.54 0.91
C SER A 77 37.87 9.25 0.92
N ALA A 78 38.27 7.97 1.01
CA ALA A 78 39.67 7.56 0.99
C ALA A 78 40.35 7.92 -0.34
N PHE A 79 39.65 7.72 -1.48
CA PHE A 79 40.12 8.14 -2.79
C PHE A 79 40.33 9.66 -2.88
N LEU A 80 39.34 10.44 -2.45
CA LEU A 80 39.43 11.90 -2.46
C LEU A 80 40.57 12.42 -1.57
N ASP A 81 40.72 11.83 -0.38
CA ASP A 81 41.80 12.18 0.56
C ASP A 81 43.19 11.86 -0.01
N ASP A 82 43.36 10.71 -0.67
CA ASP A 82 44.60 10.31 -1.32
C ASP A 82 44.97 11.27 -2.46
N LYS A 83 44.02 11.57 -3.35
CA LYS A 83 44.24 12.50 -4.47
C LYS A 83 44.50 13.93 -3.98
N ALA A 84 43.82 14.39 -2.93
CA ALA A 84 44.06 15.70 -2.30
C ALA A 84 45.46 15.83 -1.68
N ARG A 85 46.05 14.73 -1.20
CA ARG A 85 47.42 14.69 -0.66
C ARG A 85 48.50 14.60 -1.74
N GLY A 86 48.12 14.60 -3.01
CA GLY A 86 49.04 14.57 -4.15
C GLY A 86 49.22 13.20 -4.79
N GLY A 87 48.42 12.20 -4.43
CA GLY A 87 48.42 10.85 -5.01
C GLY A 87 48.05 10.78 -6.51
N GLY A 88 47.62 11.89 -7.11
CA GLY A 88 47.34 12.02 -8.55
C GLY A 88 48.30 12.93 -9.32
N ARG A 89 49.46 13.31 -8.74
CA ARG A 89 50.42 14.18 -9.45
C ARG A 89 51.03 13.45 -10.64
N GLY A 90 50.59 13.81 -11.85
CA GLY A 90 51.11 13.30 -13.11
C GLY A 90 50.14 12.39 -13.88
N GLU A 91 48.96 12.09 -13.32
CA GLU A 91 47.90 11.38 -14.03
C GLU A 91 47.23 12.27 -15.07
N MET A 92 46.76 11.67 -16.16
CA MET A 92 45.97 12.39 -17.15
C MET A 92 44.58 12.70 -16.57
N GLU A 93 44.03 13.88 -16.85
CA GLU A 93 42.70 14.30 -16.34
C GLU A 93 41.59 13.27 -16.65
N THR A 94 41.66 12.65 -17.83
CA THR A 94 40.73 11.58 -18.25
C THR A 94 40.82 10.35 -17.34
N GLU A 95 42.04 9.90 -17.01
CA GLU A 95 42.26 8.73 -16.14
C GLU A 95 41.75 9.02 -14.72
N LEU A 96 42.03 10.23 -14.20
CA LEU A 96 41.55 10.66 -12.89
C LEU A 96 40.02 10.74 -12.84
N HIS A 97 39.39 11.19 -13.93
CA HIS A 97 37.94 11.24 -14.03
C HIS A 97 37.33 9.83 -14.05
N ASP A 98 37.94 8.89 -14.78
CA ASP A 98 37.49 7.50 -14.84
C ASP A 98 37.63 6.81 -13.47
N ASP A 99 38.73 7.02 -12.77
CA ASP A 99 38.93 6.51 -11.41
C ASP A 99 37.95 7.11 -10.39
N LEU A 100 37.68 8.42 -10.50
CA LEU A 100 36.66 9.07 -9.68
C LEU A 100 35.27 8.49 -9.96
N ALA A 101 34.94 8.24 -11.22
CA ALA A 101 33.68 7.63 -11.60
C ALA A 101 33.56 6.20 -11.03
N GLN A 102 34.64 5.42 -11.00
CA GLN A 102 34.64 4.07 -10.42
C GLN A 102 34.27 4.06 -8.93
N VAL A 103 34.65 5.08 -8.15
CA VAL A 103 34.31 5.16 -6.72
C VAL A 103 32.97 5.86 -6.46
N MET A 104 32.60 6.84 -7.29
CA MET A 104 31.38 7.65 -7.09
C MET A 104 30.11 7.00 -7.65
N LEU A 105 30.18 6.30 -8.80
CA LEU A 105 29.01 5.68 -9.40
C LEU A 105 28.37 4.61 -8.50
N PRO A 106 29.13 3.68 -7.87
CA PRO A 106 28.53 2.72 -6.94
C PRO A 106 27.87 3.40 -5.74
N LEU A 107 28.48 4.47 -5.20
CA LEU A 107 27.89 5.24 -4.11
C LEU A 107 26.55 5.85 -4.52
N PHE A 108 26.49 6.46 -5.70
CA PHE A 108 25.26 7.01 -6.27
C PHE A 108 24.18 5.93 -6.44
N ASP A 109 24.54 4.78 -7.04
CA ASP A 109 23.62 3.67 -7.28
C ASP A 109 23.02 3.13 -5.97
N PHE A 110 23.82 2.96 -4.92
CA PHE A 110 23.33 2.49 -3.62
C PHE A 110 22.48 3.54 -2.91
N LEU A 111 22.81 4.83 -3.01
CA LEU A 111 21.96 5.90 -2.51
C LEU A 111 20.60 5.93 -3.22
N GLU A 112 20.56 5.76 -4.54
CA GLU A 112 19.30 5.71 -5.30
C GLU A 112 18.47 4.48 -4.89
N LYS A 113 19.10 3.30 -4.80
CA LYS A 113 18.44 2.06 -4.35
C LYS A 113 17.87 2.21 -2.94
N HIS A 114 18.62 2.81 -2.01
CA HIS A 114 18.18 3.07 -0.65
C HIS A 114 16.98 4.02 -0.62
N ALA A 115 17.08 5.16 -1.31
CA ALA A 115 15.99 6.14 -1.38
C ALA A 115 14.70 5.53 -1.96
N ARG A 116 14.83 4.72 -3.02
CA ARG A 116 13.70 4.00 -3.62
C ARG A 116 13.12 2.95 -2.68
N GLY A 117 13.98 2.19 -1.99
CA GLY A 117 13.56 1.21 -0.98
C GLY A 117 12.79 1.87 0.17
N MET A 118 13.30 2.99 0.69
CA MET A 118 12.66 3.78 1.74
C MET A 118 11.28 4.29 1.30
N HIS A 119 11.19 4.83 0.08
CA HIS A 119 9.92 5.28 -0.49
C HIS A 119 8.90 4.14 -0.61
N CYS A 120 9.31 2.99 -1.16
CA CYS A 120 8.45 1.81 -1.29
C CYS A 120 7.99 1.28 0.07
N SER A 121 8.90 1.15 1.03
CA SER A 121 8.61 0.70 2.40
C SER A 121 7.65 1.65 3.11
N SER A 122 7.90 2.96 3.04
CA SER A 122 7.01 3.98 3.60
C SER A 122 5.61 3.92 2.98
N ARG A 123 5.51 3.73 1.66
CA ARG A 123 4.22 3.60 0.99
C ARG A 123 3.47 2.35 1.47
N LEU A 124 4.13 1.20 1.49
CA LEU A 124 3.54 -0.06 1.98
C LEU A 124 3.12 0.00 3.46
N ALA A 125 3.88 0.72 4.29
CA ALA A 125 3.54 0.93 5.69
C ALA A 125 2.27 1.76 5.88
N ARG A 126 1.99 2.69 4.96
CA ARG A 126 0.78 3.53 4.95
C ARG A 126 -0.42 2.84 4.31
N THR A 127 -0.19 1.82 3.49
CA THR A 127 -1.26 1.08 2.85
C THR A 127 -2.18 0.43 3.91
N PRO A 128 -3.51 0.52 3.77
CA PRO A 128 -4.44 -0.04 4.76
C PRO A 128 -4.36 -1.57 4.84
N THR A 129 -4.73 -2.11 5.99
CA THR A 129 -5.07 -3.53 6.10
C THR A 129 -6.28 -3.83 5.20
N PRO A 130 -6.31 -4.99 4.50
CA PRO A 130 -7.49 -5.41 3.77
C PRO A 130 -8.72 -5.46 4.67
N SER A 131 -9.86 -5.06 4.14
CA SER A 131 -11.12 -5.25 4.87
C SER A 131 -11.41 -6.73 5.03
N THR A 132 -12.15 -7.08 6.08
CA THR A 132 -12.52 -8.50 6.32
C THR A 132 -13.36 -9.05 5.17
N LEU A 133 -14.18 -8.19 4.55
CA LEU A 133 -14.96 -8.53 3.36
C LEU A 133 -14.06 -8.95 2.20
N PHE A 134 -13.08 -8.12 1.84
CA PHE A 134 -12.20 -8.39 0.70
C PHE A 134 -11.27 -9.55 0.97
N MET A 135 -10.79 -9.72 2.21
CA MET A 135 -10.01 -10.89 2.57
C MET A 135 -10.81 -12.19 2.41
N ASN A 136 -12.08 -12.21 2.85
CA ASN A 136 -12.93 -13.38 2.67
C ASN A 136 -13.29 -13.62 1.20
N TYR A 137 -13.47 -12.55 0.42
CA TYR A 137 -13.63 -12.67 -1.03
C TYR A 137 -12.39 -13.29 -1.69
N PHE A 138 -11.19 -12.82 -1.31
CA PHE A 138 -9.92 -13.36 -1.78
C PHE A 138 -9.78 -14.85 -1.39
N ARG A 139 -10.02 -15.19 -0.12
CA ARG A 139 -10.01 -16.58 0.38
C ARG A 139 -11.01 -17.48 -0.32
N ALA A 140 -12.18 -16.98 -0.71
CA ALA A 140 -13.17 -17.76 -1.45
C ALA A 140 -12.72 -18.09 -2.89
N HIS A 141 -11.79 -17.31 -3.45
CA HIS A 141 -11.20 -17.54 -4.76
C HIS A 141 -9.94 -18.41 -4.70
N LEU A 142 -9.32 -18.54 -3.51
CA LEU A 142 -8.38 -19.62 -3.23
C LEU A 142 -9.20 -20.91 -3.21
N LYS A 143 -8.84 -21.89 -4.06
CA LYS A 143 -9.54 -23.19 -4.08
C LYS A 143 -9.54 -23.81 -2.68
N ALA A 144 -10.54 -24.65 -2.39
CA ALA A 144 -10.80 -25.23 -1.07
C ALA A 144 -9.49 -25.59 -0.34
N PHE A 145 -9.33 -25.06 0.88
CA PHE A 145 -8.22 -25.28 1.81
C PHE A 145 -7.99 -26.80 2.02
N ASP A 146 -7.25 -27.42 1.12
CA ASP A 146 -6.89 -28.84 1.17
C ASP A 146 -5.47 -29.04 1.72
N GLY A 147 -4.78 -27.96 2.09
CA GLY A 147 -3.42 -27.98 2.64
C GLY A 147 -2.33 -28.33 1.62
N ASN A 148 -2.71 -28.69 0.39
CA ASN A 148 -1.77 -28.99 -0.71
C ASN A 148 -1.83 -27.94 -1.82
N THR A 149 -2.77 -27.00 -1.75
CA THR A 149 -2.90 -25.92 -2.72
C THR A 149 -1.97 -24.76 -2.35
N ARG A 150 -1.18 -24.30 -3.32
CA ARG A 150 -0.36 -23.08 -3.23
C ARG A 150 -1.21 -21.85 -3.54
N GLY A 151 -0.98 -20.76 -2.82
CA GLY A 151 -1.58 -19.46 -3.09
C GLY A 151 -0.94 -18.77 -4.31
N PRO A 152 -1.49 -17.63 -4.76
CA PRO A 152 -1.08 -16.96 -5.99
C PRO A 152 0.38 -16.47 -6.01
N ASN A 153 1.01 -16.30 -4.85
CA ASN A 153 2.42 -15.98 -4.68
C ASN A 153 3.33 -17.23 -4.66
N GLY A 154 2.78 -18.43 -4.82
CA GLY A 154 3.50 -19.71 -4.73
C GLY A 154 3.63 -20.23 -3.29
N GLU A 155 3.33 -19.43 -2.27
CA GLU A 155 3.36 -19.84 -0.87
C GLU A 155 2.19 -20.76 -0.52
N ASP A 156 2.24 -21.37 0.67
CA ASP A 156 1.15 -22.21 1.16
C ASP A 156 -0.15 -21.39 1.38
N THR A 157 -1.33 -21.89 0.96
CA THR A 157 -2.60 -21.17 1.16
C THR A 157 -2.95 -20.92 2.63
N THR A 158 -2.36 -21.68 3.56
CA THR A 158 -2.52 -21.50 5.01
C THR A 158 -2.07 -20.12 5.49
N ILE A 159 -1.13 -19.46 4.78
CA ILE A 159 -0.65 -18.12 5.18
C ILE A 159 -1.78 -17.08 5.24
N TYR A 160 -2.84 -17.28 4.45
CA TYR A 160 -3.99 -16.39 4.33
C TYR A 160 -5.05 -16.63 5.43
N GLY A 161 -5.00 -17.77 6.12
CA GLY A 161 -5.97 -18.19 7.14
C GLY A 161 -7.36 -18.55 6.57
N PRO A 162 -8.18 -19.30 7.34
CA PRO A 162 -9.48 -19.78 6.85
C PRO A 162 -10.54 -18.67 6.76
N GLU A 163 -11.59 -18.89 5.96
CA GLU A 163 -12.71 -17.93 5.81
C GLU A 163 -13.31 -17.56 7.17
N GLY A 164 -13.54 -16.26 7.40
CA GLY A 164 -14.13 -15.74 8.63
C GLY A 164 -13.13 -15.47 9.77
N THR A 165 -11.86 -15.86 9.63
CA THR A 165 -10.82 -15.47 10.60
C THR A 165 -10.36 -14.02 10.40
N PRO A 166 -9.80 -13.37 11.45
CA PRO A 166 -9.17 -12.06 11.30
C PRO A 166 -8.14 -12.01 10.17
N VAL A 167 -7.93 -10.83 9.59
CA VAL A 167 -6.92 -10.63 8.55
C VAL A 167 -5.53 -10.68 9.19
N PRO A 168 -4.61 -11.53 8.73
CA PRO A 168 -3.25 -11.56 9.28
C PRO A 168 -2.55 -10.21 9.11
N PRO A 169 -1.77 -9.76 10.11
CA PRO A 169 -1.21 -8.41 10.14
C PRO A 169 -0.17 -8.14 9.05
N ARG A 170 0.37 -9.19 8.41
CA ARG A 170 1.32 -9.06 7.30
C ARG A 170 0.70 -8.64 5.97
N PHE A 171 -0.62 -8.70 5.82
CA PHE A 171 -1.28 -8.36 4.56
C PHE A 171 -1.71 -6.90 4.49
N ARG A 172 -1.68 -6.36 3.27
CA ARG A 172 -2.05 -5.01 2.89
C ARG A 172 -3.01 -5.07 1.71
N ALA A 173 -3.97 -4.15 1.68
CA ALA A 173 -4.81 -3.98 0.50
C ALA A 173 -3.97 -3.40 -0.64
N ARG A 174 -4.49 -3.42 -1.87
CA ARG A 174 -3.87 -2.60 -2.93
C ARG A 174 -3.93 -1.12 -2.53
N ASP A 175 -2.79 -0.44 -2.56
CA ASP A 175 -2.79 1.01 -2.39
C ASP A 175 -3.50 1.68 -3.57
N HIS A 176 -4.30 2.68 -3.26
CA HIS A 176 -4.98 3.50 -4.24
C HIS A 176 -4.59 4.93 -3.96
N ASP A 177 -3.48 5.35 -4.57
CA ASP A 177 -2.96 6.71 -4.52
C ASP A 177 -4.04 7.75 -4.91
N ASP A 178 -5.06 7.34 -5.69
CA ASP A 178 -6.15 8.20 -6.17
C ASP A 178 -7.35 8.34 -5.21
N LEU A 179 -7.42 7.57 -4.11
CA LEU A 179 -8.55 7.68 -3.17
C LEU A 179 -8.34 8.86 -2.23
N ASN A 180 -9.28 9.80 -2.22
CA ASN A 180 -9.25 10.87 -1.23
C ASN A 180 -9.40 10.28 0.19
N PRO A 181 -8.89 10.98 1.22
CA PRO A 181 -8.92 10.51 2.60
C PRO A 181 -10.29 10.13 3.17
N ILE A 182 -11.34 10.82 2.70
CA ILE A 182 -12.71 10.61 3.19
C ILE A 182 -13.29 9.34 2.56
N GLU A 183 -13.00 9.07 1.29
CA GLU A 183 -13.29 7.80 0.64
C GLU A 183 -12.59 6.65 1.37
N TRP A 184 -11.32 6.83 1.74
CA TRP A 184 -10.58 5.85 2.53
C TRP A 184 -11.26 5.58 3.88
N LEU A 185 -11.65 6.63 4.61
CA LEU A 185 -12.35 6.52 5.89
C LEU A 185 -13.70 5.78 5.74
N LEU A 186 -14.46 6.12 4.70
CA LEU A 186 -15.77 5.53 4.44
C LEU A 186 -15.64 4.04 4.08
N ILE A 187 -14.72 3.70 3.17
CA ILE A 187 -14.54 2.34 2.67
C ILE A 187 -13.91 1.42 3.72
N HIS A 188 -12.89 1.87 4.44
CA HIS A 188 -12.11 0.99 5.32
C HIS A 188 -12.54 1.05 6.79
N ARG A 189 -13.08 2.18 7.27
CA ARG A 189 -13.41 2.35 8.70
C ARG A 189 -14.90 2.31 9.02
N LEU A 190 -15.75 2.83 8.12
CA LEU A 190 -17.20 2.91 8.34
C LEU A 190 -17.97 1.77 7.67
N MET A 191 -17.55 1.34 6.48
CA MET A 191 -18.24 0.25 5.78
C MET A 191 -18.07 -1.10 6.45
N ASP A 192 -16.92 -1.41 7.05
CA ASP A 192 -16.71 -2.69 7.75
C ASP A 192 -17.69 -2.88 8.93
N PRO A 193 -17.84 -1.93 9.88
CA PRO A 193 -18.85 -2.07 10.93
C PRO A 193 -20.28 -2.02 10.37
N PHE A 194 -20.55 -1.22 9.34
CA PHE A 194 -21.88 -1.19 8.72
C PHE A 194 -22.26 -2.54 8.09
N ILE A 195 -21.34 -3.17 7.37
CA ILE A 195 -21.56 -4.48 6.76
C ILE A 195 -21.78 -5.54 7.84
N GLN A 196 -20.98 -5.50 8.91
CA GLN A 196 -21.07 -6.47 10.01
C GLN A 196 -22.33 -6.31 10.86
N LEU A 197 -22.72 -5.08 11.18
CA LEU A 197 -23.82 -4.77 12.10
C LEU A 197 -25.18 -4.61 11.42
N VAL A 198 -25.21 -4.17 10.15
CA VAL A 198 -26.47 -3.88 9.43
C VAL A 198 -26.69 -4.89 8.32
N CYS A 199 -25.76 -5.02 7.37
CA CYS A 199 -25.98 -5.87 6.20
C CYS A 199 -26.05 -7.37 6.56
N ARG A 200 -25.16 -7.85 7.43
CA ARG A 200 -25.10 -9.26 7.84
C ARG A 200 -26.41 -9.76 8.49
N PRO A 201 -26.97 -9.10 9.53
CA PRO A 201 -28.22 -9.56 10.11
C PRO A 201 -29.40 -9.47 9.14
N ILE A 202 -29.50 -8.42 8.33
CA ILE A 202 -30.57 -8.30 7.30
C ILE A 202 -30.47 -9.45 6.29
N ARG A 203 -29.27 -9.76 5.82
CA ARG A 203 -29.05 -10.86 4.87
C ARG A 203 -29.35 -12.23 5.49
N LEU A 204 -29.00 -12.44 6.75
CA LEU A 204 -29.37 -13.66 7.49
C LEU A 204 -30.89 -13.80 7.61
N LEU A 205 -31.60 -12.71 7.88
CA LEU A 205 -33.06 -12.68 7.96
C LEU A 205 -33.69 -12.95 6.58
N ALA A 206 -33.22 -12.28 5.54
CA ALA A 206 -33.68 -12.46 4.17
C ALA A 206 -33.46 -13.90 3.67
N ASN A 207 -32.30 -14.50 3.95
CA ASN A 207 -32.00 -15.87 3.58
C ASN A 207 -32.90 -16.88 4.31
N ARG A 208 -33.29 -16.60 5.57
CA ARG A 208 -34.27 -17.41 6.31
C ARG A 208 -35.67 -17.28 5.71
N LEU A 209 -36.08 -16.08 5.31
CA LEU A 209 -37.41 -15.81 4.76
C LEU A 209 -37.61 -16.34 3.34
N ILE A 210 -36.57 -16.29 2.50
CA ILE A 210 -36.66 -16.68 1.08
C ILE A 210 -36.48 -18.21 0.90
N GLY A 211 -36.22 -18.97 1.98
CA GLY A 211 -36.14 -20.44 1.92
C GLY A 211 -35.00 -20.98 1.04
N LYS A 212 -34.04 -20.12 0.64
CA LYS A 212 -32.89 -20.55 -0.17
C LYS A 212 -31.97 -21.42 0.69
N ARG A 213 -32.12 -22.74 0.54
CA ARG A 213 -31.11 -23.73 0.92
C ARG A 213 -29.78 -23.25 0.31
N ARG A 214 -28.77 -23.03 1.17
CA ARG A 214 -27.40 -22.65 0.80
C ARG A 214 -26.90 -23.55 -0.35
N ARG A 215 -27.07 -23.13 -1.59
CA ARG A 215 -26.33 -23.70 -2.72
C ARG A 215 -24.99 -22.99 -2.72
N SER A 216 -23.95 -23.79 -2.64
CA SER A 216 -22.53 -23.45 -2.48
C SER A 216 -21.90 -22.68 -3.65
N SER A 217 -22.67 -22.02 -4.52
CA SER A 217 -22.15 -21.17 -5.60
C SER A 217 -22.17 -19.68 -5.19
N ASP A 218 -21.75 -19.41 -3.95
CA ASP A 218 -21.89 -18.12 -3.27
C ASP A 218 -20.77 -17.11 -3.64
N VAL A 219 -19.91 -17.45 -4.59
CA VAL A 219 -18.74 -16.63 -4.98
C VAL A 219 -19.16 -15.41 -5.82
N ASP A 220 -20.17 -15.56 -6.69
CA ASP A 220 -20.65 -14.45 -7.56
C ASP A 220 -21.60 -13.46 -6.86
N GLN A 221 -22.21 -13.84 -5.73
CA GLN A 221 -23.19 -13.00 -4.99
C GLN A 221 -22.65 -12.41 -3.68
N LYS A 222 -21.38 -12.63 -3.35
CA LYS A 222 -20.72 -12.08 -2.15
C LYS A 222 -20.02 -10.74 -2.37
N ALA A 223 -19.76 -10.35 -3.61
CA ALA A 223 -19.15 -9.06 -3.90
C ALA A 223 -20.19 -7.94 -3.80
N VAL A 224 -20.32 -7.33 -2.61
CA VAL A 224 -20.86 -5.97 -2.54
C VAL A 224 -19.99 -5.14 -3.47
N ASN A 225 -20.56 -4.66 -4.57
CA ASN A 225 -19.80 -4.04 -5.65
C ASN A 225 -18.99 -2.87 -5.10
N ALA A 226 -17.68 -3.07 -4.98
CA ALA A 226 -16.76 -2.12 -4.36
C ALA A 226 -16.76 -0.76 -5.10
N THR A 227 -17.13 -0.78 -6.37
CA THR A 227 -17.36 0.40 -7.21
C THR A 227 -18.61 1.15 -6.77
N VAL A 228 -19.71 0.44 -6.50
CA VAL A 228 -20.94 1.05 -5.96
C VAL A 228 -20.68 1.65 -4.58
N ILE A 229 -19.96 0.94 -3.70
CA ILE A 229 -19.54 1.50 -2.41
C ILE A 229 -18.68 2.75 -2.61
N SER A 230 -17.71 2.70 -3.53
CA SER A 230 -16.87 3.86 -3.84
C SER A 230 -17.72 5.04 -4.28
N VAL A 231 -18.65 4.83 -5.21
CA VAL A 231 -19.51 5.87 -5.77
C VAL A 231 -20.42 6.45 -4.68
N ILE A 232 -21.01 5.61 -3.83
CA ILE A 232 -21.80 6.06 -2.68
C ILE A 232 -20.93 6.88 -1.73
N ALA A 233 -19.72 6.42 -1.42
CA ALA A 233 -18.78 7.17 -0.59
C ALA A 233 -18.48 8.54 -1.21
N ARG A 234 -18.14 8.61 -2.51
CA ARG A 234 -17.93 9.88 -3.24
C ARG A 234 -19.13 10.80 -3.15
N MET A 235 -20.33 10.27 -3.38
CA MET A 235 -21.57 11.05 -3.29
C MET A 235 -21.76 11.62 -1.88
N VAL A 236 -21.52 10.81 -0.84
CA VAL A 236 -21.60 11.27 0.56
C VAL A 236 -20.57 12.36 0.83
N VAL A 237 -19.33 12.23 0.34
CA VAL A 237 -18.32 13.30 0.46
C VAL A 237 -18.79 14.58 -0.22
N CYS A 238 -19.27 14.50 -1.46
CA CYS A 238 -19.78 15.65 -2.20
C CYS A 238 -20.99 16.29 -1.50
N MET A 239 -21.90 15.49 -0.94
CA MET A 239 -23.04 15.98 -0.16
C MET A 239 -22.58 16.69 1.11
N LEU A 240 -21.67 16.08 1.89
CA LEU A 240 -21.14 16.69 3.11
C LEU A 240 -20.39 18.00 2.82
N ALA A 241 -19.59 18.04 1.76
CA ALA A 241 -18.91 19.25 1.33
C ALA A 241 -19.92 20.36 0.94
N SER A 242 -20.93 20.00 0.16
CA SER A 242 -21.99 20.94 -0.27
C SER A 242 -22.84 21.43 0.91
N LEU A 243 -23.19 20.55 1.85
CA LEU A 243 -23.91 20.89 3.07
C LEU A 243 -23.08 21.79 3.99
N SER A 244 -21.78 21.52 4.12
CA SER A 244 -20.86 22.34 4.92
C SER A 244 -20.73 23.75 4.33
N LEU A 245 -20.65 23.85 3.00
CA LEU A 245 -20.62 25.12 2.30
C LEU A 245 -21.95 25.89 2.45
N ALA A 246 -23.09 25.22 2.27
CA ALA A 246 -24.41 25.81 2.45
C ALA A 246 -24.61 26.30 3.89
N ALA A 247 -24.18 25.52 4.87
CA ALA A 247 -24.23 25.90 6.29
C ALA A 247 -23.33 27.13 6.56
N ALA A 248 -22.12 27.16 6.01
CA ALA A 248 -21.23 28.32 6.15
C ALA A 248 -21.85 29.58 5.54
N ILE A 249 -22.46 29.49 4.35
CA ILE A 249 -23.17 30.61 3.70
C ILE A 249 -24.35 31.08 4.58
N GLY A 250 -25.18 30.15 5.08
CA GLY A 250 -26.33 30.49 5.92
C GLY A 250 -25.93 31.14 7.26
N VAL A 251 -24.81 30.70 7.87
CA VAL A 251 -24.25 31.33 9.07
C VAL A 251 -23.74 32.73 8.76
N LEU A 252 -23.03 32.92 7.64
CA LEU A 252 -22.49 34.23 7.26
C LEU A 252 -23.61 35.22 6.91
N ASP A 253 -24.72 34.76 6.32
CA ASP A 253 -25.84 35.62 5.93
C ASP A 253 -26.61 36.15 7.15
N ASN A 254 -26.75 35.34 8.20
CA ASN A 254 -27.41 35.74 9.45
C ASN A 254 -26.57 36.66 10.35
N ILE A 255 -25.29 36.89 10.04
CA ILE A 255 -24.43 37.77 10.84
C ILE A 255 -24.53 39.21 10.31
N GLY A 256 -25.25 40.06 11.03
CA GLY A 256 -25.41 41.48 10.69
C GLY A 256 -24.14 42.35 10.83
N SER A 257 -23.10 41.87 11.52
CA SER A 257 -21.85 42.60 11.73
C SER A 257 -20.75 42.13 10.77
N GLN A 258 -20.25 43.04 9.94
CA GLN A 258 -19.18 42.76 8.97
C GLN A 258 -17.89 42.26 9.64
N LYS A 259 -17.56 42.77 10.84
CA LYS A 259 -16.40 42.30 11.64
C LYS A 259 -16.56 40.83 12.04
N ASN A 260 -17.75 40.45 12.50
CA ASN A 260 -18.03 39.07 12.91
C ASN A 260 -18.05 38.12 11.70
N ARG A 261 -18.57 38.60 10.55
CA ARG A 261 -18.57 37.84 9.29
C ARG A 261 -17.15 37.46 8.84
N ILE A 262 -16.20 38.41 8.92
CA ILE A 262 -14.79 38.15 8.60
C ILE A 262 -14.18 37.10 9.54
N ILE A 263 -14.36 37.26 10.86
CA ILE A 263 -13.81 36.32 11.85
C ILE A 263 -14.33 34.90 11.60
N VAL A 264 -15.64 34.76 11.38
CA VAL A 264 -16.26 33.46 11.13
C VAL A 264 -15.78 32.86 9.81
N MET A 265 -15.65 33.65 8.74
CA MET A 265 -15.03 33.19 7.48
C MET A 265 -13.62 32.64 7.71
N THR A 266 -12.77 33.35 8.46
CA THR A 266 -11.40 32.92 8.74
C THR A 266 -11.38 31.62 9.54
N VAL A 267 -12.24 31.47 10.56
CA VAL A 267 -12.35 30.24 11.34
C VAL A 267 -12.80 29.06 10.48
N PHE A 268 -13.84 29.23 9.65
CA PHE A 268 -14.29 28.16 8.75
C PHE A 268 -13.21 27.77 7.72
N ALA A 269 -12.54 28.76 7.12
CA ALA A 269 -11.44 28.50 6.20
C ALA A 269 -10.29 27.73 6.87
N GLN A 270 -9.95 28.11 8.11
CA GLN A 270 -8.93 27.42 8.90
C GLN A 270 -9.34 25.98 9.22
N VAL A 271 -10.58 25.76 9.68
CA VAL A 271 -11.09 24.40 9.99
C VAL A 271 -11.08 23.52 8.75
N ILE A 272 -11.50 24.05 7.59
CA ILE A 272 -11.48 23.31 6.33
C ILE A 272 -10.03 23.01 5.93
N ALA A 273 -9.13 24.00 5.93
CA ALA A 273 -7.72 23.82 5.57
C ALA A 273 -7.02 22.80 6.50
N SER A 274 -7.25 22.91 7.81
CA SER A 274 -6.72 21.96 8.79
C SER A 274 -7.30 20.56 8.59
N SER A 275 -8.61 20.42 8.31
CA SER A 275 -9.21 19.10 8.06
C SER A 275 -8.61 18.41 6.83
N VAL A 276 -8.25 19.16 5.78
CA VAL A 276 -7.56 18.62 4.60
C VAL A 276 -6.14 18.16 4.96
N GLN A 277 -5.41 18.92 5.77
CA GLN A 277 -4.08 18.52 6.25
C GLN A 277 -4.10 17.30 7.18
N PHE A 278 -5.08 17.21 8.09
CA PHE A 278 -5.21 16.07 9.01
C PHE A 278 -5.70 14.79 8.33
N LEU A 279 -6.39 14.92 7.21
CA LEU A 279 -6.91 13.77 6.47
C LEU A 279 -5.98 13.37 5.32
N GLY A 280 -5.15 14.26 4.78
CA GLY A 280 -4.28 13.99 3.63
C GLY A 280 -3.34 12.78 3.82
N GLN A 281 -3.07 12.03 2.74
CA GLN A 281 -2.16 10.87 2.74
C GLN A 281 -0.71 11.21 3.17
N GLU A 282 -0.35 12.49 3.18
CA GLU A 282 0.93 13.01 3.68
C GLU A 282 0.91 13.45 5.14
N SER A 283 -0.22 13.34 5.85
CA SER A 283 -0.21 13.41 7.31
C SER A 283 0.56 12.19 7.80
N THR A 284 1.88 12.34 7.93
CA THR A 284 2.76 11.38 8.56
C THR A 284 2.07 10.84 9.81
N PRO A 285 2.13 9.53 10.10
CA PRO A 285 1.97 9.10 11.47
C PRO A 285 3.08 9.82 12.25
N MET A 286 2.73 10.95 12.89
CA MET A 286 3.47 11.43 14.04
C MET A 286 3.44 10.24 14.97
N TYR A 287 4.60 9.58 15.13
CA TYR A 287 4.79 8.53 16.12
C TYR A 287 4.03 8.95 17.36
N LEU A 288 2.91 8.26 17.58
CA LEU A 288 2.08 8.43 18.74
C LEU A 288 2.99 7.95 19.86
N LEU A 289 3.53 8.93 20.58
CA LEU A 289 4.19 8.76 21.87
C LEU A 289 3.38 7.72 22.64
N ILE A 290 3.87 6.50 22.70
CA ILE A 290 3.45 5.54 23.72
C ILE A 290 4.08 6.09 24.99
N ILE A 291 3.34 6.95 25.68
CA ILE A 291 3.52 7.13 27.11
C ILE A 291 2.69 6.03 27.77
N SER A 292 3.36 5.33 28.68
CA SER A 292 2.94 4.26 29.59
C SER A 292 2.68 2.89 28.99
#